data_AF-A0A3Q7WXY2-F1
#
_entry.id   AF-A0A3Q7WXY2-F1
#
_cell.length_a   1.000
_cell.length_b   1.000
_cell.length_c   1.000
_cell.angle_alpha   90.00
_cell.angle_beta   90.00
_cell.angle_gamma   90.00
#
_symmetry.space_group_name_H-M   'P 1'
#
loop_
_entity.id
_entity.type
_entity.pdbx_description
1 polymer ?
#
loop_
_entity_poly.entity_id
_entity_poly.type
_entity_poly.pdbx_seq_one_letter_code
_entity_poly.pdbx_strand_id
1 'polypeptide(L)'
;MYTTTVKLGSPPREYIVLIDTGSDLLWVSCNHCDNCPRSNGVGFKFNFFDTIDSSTAAMIYCSDRLCPFGVQGVDVRCLPSVKQCTYTYGYQDNSTTSGVYVTDEMHFDMILGQPSPSSVNSSATVSFG
;
A
#
# COMPACT_ATOMS: atom_id res chain seq x y z
N MET A 1 -2.22 18.02 -7.13
CA MET A 1 -2.23 16.57 -6.82
C MET A 1 -1.19 15.91 -7.70
N TYR A 2 -0.19 15.27 -7.11
CA TYR A 2 0.89 14.61 -7.85
C TYR A 2 0.72 13.10 -7.72
N THR A 3 0.97 12.38 -8.81
CA THR A 3 0.94 10.91 -8.85
C THR A 3 2.31 10.36 -9.19
N THR A 4 2.58 9.15 -8.73
CA THR A 4 3.73 8.36 -9.16
C THR A 4 3.32 6.91 -9.40
N THR A 5 4.17 6.16 -10.08
CA THR A 5 4.01 4.72 -10.25
C THR A 5 4.95 4.00 -9.29
N VAL A 6 4.42 3.08 -8.51
CA VAL A 6 5.20 2.14 -7.69
C VAL A 6 5.06 0.73 -8.24
N LYS A 7 6.06 -0.11 -8.02
CA LYS A 7 6.03 -1.52 -8.39
C LYS A 7 5.94 -2.38 -7.15
N LEU A 8 4.88 -3.20 -7.05
CA LEU A 8 4.64 -4.08 -5.91
C LEU A 8 4.53 -5.54 -6.39
N GLY A 9 4.96 -6.45 -5.54
CA GLY A 9 4.76 -7.88 -5.68
C GLY A 9 5.84 -8.64 -6.43
N SER A 10 5.67 -9.96 -6.45
CA SER A 10 6.49 -10.91 -7.18
C SER A 10 5.60 -11.88 -7.97
N PRO A 11 5.45 -11.68 -9.30
CA PRO A 11 6.18 -10.73 -10.14
C PRO A 11 5.76 -9.24 -9.94
N PRO A 12 6.65 -8.26 -10.20
CA PRO A 12 6.34 -6.85 -9.99
C PRO A 12 5.22 -6.33 -10.89
N ARG A 13 4.25 -5.63 -10.30
CA ARG A 13 3.13 -4.96 -10.99
C ARG A 13 3.08 -3.48 -10.66
N GLU A 14 2.68 -2.66 -11.62
CA GLU A 14 2.64 -1.21 -11.46
C GLU A 14 1.33 -0.72 -10.85
N TYR A 15 1.43 0.17 -9.86
CA TYR A 15 0.30 0.81 -9.20
C TYR A 15 0.50 2.33 -9.24
N ILE A 16 -0.53 3.06 -9.69
CA ILE A 16 -0.52 4.52 -9.68
C ILE A 16 -1.02 4.97 -8.32
N VAL A 17 -0.20 5.72 -7.61
CA VAL A 17 -0.48 6.23 -6.27
C VAL A 17 -0.35 7.75 -6.21
N LEU A 18 -0.99 8.34 -5.22
CA LEU A 18 -0.88 9.75 -4.92
C LEU A 18 0.33 9.99 -4.02
N ILE A 19 1.07 11.06 -4.29
CA ILE A 19 2.12 11.52 -3.39
C ILE A 19 1.46 12.40 -2.34
N ASP A 20 1.28 11.84 -1.15
CA ASP A 20 0.80 12.55 0.04
C ASP A 20 1.93 12.63 1.06
N THR A 21 2.38 13.85 1.36
CA THR A 21 3.42 14.12 2.37
C THR A 21 2.82 14.57 3.70
N GLY A 22 1.49 14.65 3.79
CA GLY A 22 0.73 15.07 4.97
C GLY A 22 0.09 13.91 5.73
N SER A 23 0.32 12.66 5.33
CA SER A 23 -0.16 11.46 6.01
C SER A 23 0.93 10.40 6.17
N ASP A 24 0.74 9.52 7.15
CA ASP A 24 1.67 8.43 7.47
C ASP A 24 1.20 7.06 6.92
N LEU A 25 0.06 7.01 6.23
CA LEU A 25 -0.53 5.77 5.71
C LEU A 25 -0.21 5.57 4.22
N LEU A 26 0.44 4.45 3.91
CA LEU A 26 0.56 3.94 2.55
C LEU A 26 -0.59 2.96 2.26
N TRP A 27 -1.29 3.13 1.14
CA TRP A 27 -2.35 2.20 0.74
C TRP A 27 -2.56 2.15 -0.78
N VAL A 28 -3.08 1.02 -1.26
CA VAL A 28 -3.53 0.83 -2.65
C VAL A 28 -4.92 0.19 -2.67
N SER A 29 -5.72 0.49 -3.69
CA SER A 29 -7.04 -0.14 -3.83
C SER A 29 -6.91 -1.64 -4.07
N CYS A 30 -7.67 -2.46 -3.35
CA CYS A 30 -7.70 -3.91 -3.52
C CYS A 30 -8.92 -4.40 -4.32
N ASN A 31 -8.84 -5.61 -4.88
CA ASN A 31 -9.86 -6.16 -5.78
C ASN A 31 -11.23 -6.34 -5.10
N HIS A 32 -11.22 -6.61 -3.79
CA HIS A 32 -12.41 -6.78 -2.95
C HIS A 32 -12.79 -5.47 -2.24
N CYS A 33 -12.86 -4.36 -2.99
CA CYS A 33 -13.28 -3.07 -2.47
C CYS A 33 -14.70 -2.71 -2.93
N ASP A 34 -15.60 -2.44 -1.99
CA ASP A 34 -17.02 -2.22 -2.24
C ASP A 34 -17.33 -0.85 -2.89
N ASN A 35 -16.43 0.14 -2.81
CA ASN A 35 -16.67 1.50 -3.32
C ASN A 35 -15.43 2.20 -3.92
N CYS A 36 -14.42 1.44 -4.35
CA CYS A 36 -13.20 2.04 -4.91
C CYS A 36 -13.41 2.51 -6.36
N PRO A 37 -12.91 3.71 -6.75
CA PRO A 37 -12.93 4.16 -8.13
C PRO A 37 -12.18 3.18 -9.05
N ARG A 38 -12.87 2.60 -10.04
CA ARG A 38 -12.27 1.65 -10.99
C ARG A 38 -11.62 2.30 -12.21
N SER A 39 -11.82 3.61 -12.38
CA SER A 39 -11.31 4.39 -13.51
C SER A 39 -11.35 5.87 -13.16
N ASN A 40 -10.40 6.64 -13.68
CA ASN A 40 -10.39 8.10 -13.61
C ASN A 40 -11.35 8.78 -14.60
N GLY A 41 -12.22 8.03 -15.28
CA GLY A 41 -13.09 8.55 -16.33
C GLY A 41 -12.38 8.84 -17.66
N VAL A 42 -11.05 8.69 -17.72
CA VAL A 42 -10.19 8.98 -18.89
C VAL A 42 -9.57 7.72 -19.53
N GLY A 43 -10.11 6.54 -19.22
CA GLY A 43 -9.68 5.26 -19.83
C GLY A 43 -8.46 4.59 -19.19
N PHE A 44 -7.85 5.20 -18.16
CA PHE A 44 -6.84 4.52 -17.35
C PHE A 44 -7.48 3.46 -16.45
N LYS A 45 -7.07 2.20 -16.61
CA LYS A 45 -7.41 1.11 -15.69
C LYS A 45 -6.40 1.09 -14.55
N PHE A 46 -6.91 1.17 -13.33
CA PHE A 46 -6.10 0.93 -12.15
C PHE A 46 -5.84 -0.56 -11.98
N ASN A 47 -4.61 -0.91 -11.62
CA ASN A 47 -4.33 -2.22 -11.06
C ASN A 47 -4.84 -2.23 -9.63
N PHE A 48 -5.70 -3.21 -9.33
CA PHE A 48 -6.16 -3.47 -7.98
C PHE A 48 -5.27 -4.53 -7.37
N PHE A 49 -4.87 -4.33 -6.11
CA PHE A 49 -4.04 -5.28 -5.39
C PHE A 49 -4.86 -6.51 -5.00
N ASP A 50 -4.26 -7.68 -5.17
CA ASP A 50 -4.76 -8.96 -4.69
C ASP A 50 -3.58 -9.75 -4.17
N THR A 51 -3.68 -10.24 -2.93
CA THR A 51 -2.60 -11.03 -2.30
C THR A 51 -2.33 -12.32 -3.06
N ILE A 52 -3.30 -12.84 -3.82
CA ILE A 52 -3.14 -14.07 -4.60
C ILE A 52 -2.25 -13.86 -5.83
N ASP A 53 -2.15 -12.61 -6.31
CA ASP A 53 -1.41 -12.27 -7.53
C ASP A 53 0.11 -12.09 -7.29
N SER A 54 0.56 -12.19 -6.04
CA SER A 54 1.95 -11.97 -5.64
C SER A 54 2.44 -13.06 -4.70
N SER A 55 3.55 -13.71 -5.05
CA SER A 55 4.16 -14.77 -4.23
C SER A 55 4.85 -14.26 -2.96
N THR A 56 5.10 -12.95 -2.87
CA THR A 56 5.71 -12.27 -1.72
C THR A 56 4.70 -11.56 -0.84
N ALA A 57 3.42 -11.54 -1.24
CA ALA A 57 2.35 -10.95 -0.46
C ALA A 57 2.02 -11.80 0.78
N ALA A 58 1.83 -11.14 1.91
CA ALA A 58 1.34 -11.77 3.13
C ALA A 58 0.37 -10.86 3.88
N MET A 59 -0.65 -11.48 4.48
CA MET A 59 -1.58 -10.78 5.36
C MET A 59 -0.91 -10.46 6.69
N ILE A 60 -1.18 -9.29 7.25
CA ILE A 60 -0.77 -8.96 8.62
C ILE A 60 -1.90 -9.36 9.58
N TYR A 61 -1.59 -10.26 10.50
CA TYR A 61 -2.48 -10.74 11.53
C TYR A 61 -2.29 -9.96 12.84
N CYS A 62 -3.31 -10.01 13.69
CA CYS A 62 -3.31 -9.34 15.00
C CYS A 62 -2.21 -9.78 15.97
N SER A 63 -1.65 -10.98 15.77
CA SER A 63 -0.51 -11.47 16.55
C SER A 63 0.83 -10.91 16.07
N ASP A 64 0.86 -10.31 14.87
CA ASP A 64 2.10 -9.85 14.26
C ASP A 64 2.51 -8.51 14.87
N ARG A 65 3.81 -8.35 15.11
CA ARG A 65 4.38 -7.10 15.63
C ARG A 65 4.19 -5.92 14.68
N LEU A 66 3.98 -6.21 13.39
CA LEU A 66 3.71 -5.22 12.35
C LEU A 66 2.29 -4.67 12.40
N CYS A 67 1.35 -5.32 13.10
CA CYS A 67 0.03 -4.76 13.35
C CYS A 67 0.16 -3.67 14.42
N PRO A 68 0.29 -2.38 14.06
CA PRO A 68 0.70 -1.37 15.02
C PRO A 68 -0.55 -0.81 15.69
N PHE A 69 -0.69 -1.02 17.00
CA PHE A 69 -1.66 -0.26 17.79
C PHE A 69 -1.13 1.17 17.98
N GLY A 70 -1.78 2.18 17.37
CA GLY A 70 -1.56 3.59 17.73
C GLY A 70 -0.71 4.46 16.79
N VAL A 71 -0.74 4.23 15.46
CA VAL A 71 -0.29 5.26 14.50
C VAL A 71 -1.24 6.47 14.60
N GLN A 72 -0.71 7.70 14.67
CA GLN A 72 -1.55 8.89 14.79
C GLN A 72 -2.53 8.99 13.61
N GLY A 73 -3.80 9.23 13.90
CA GLY A 73 -4.86 9.31 12.88
C GLY A 73 -5.43 7.97 12.41
N VAL A 74 -4.93 6.83 12.93
CA VAL A 74 -5.35 5.49 12.51
C VAL A 74 -6.02 4.73 13.66
N ASP A 75 -7.27 4.34 13.45
CA ASP A 75 -7.94 3.36 14.29
C ASP A 75 -7.61 1.95 13.78
N VAL A 76 -6.64 1.30 14.44
CA VAL A 76 -6.25 -0.08 14.13
C VAL A 76 -7.05 -1.03 14.98
N ARG A 77 -7.86 -1.86 14.33
CA ARG A 77 -8.75 -2.82 14.98
C ARG A 77 -8.39 -4.24 14.64
N CYS A 78 -8.56 -5.10 15.64
CA CYS A 78 -8.45 -6.53 15.51
C CYS A 78 -9.84 -7.15 15.54
N LEU A 79 -10.32 -7.57 14.38
CA LEU A 79 -11.59 -8.28 14.27
C LEU A 79 -11.42 -9.71 14.79
N PRO A 80 -12.08 -10.10 15.91
CA PRO A 80 -11.85 -11.40 16.56
C PRO A 80 -12.17 -12.60 15.65
N SER A 81 -13.09 -12.42 14.70
CA SER A 81 -13.55 -13.44 13.76
C SER A 81 -12.55 -13.73 12.63
N VAL A 82 -11.81 -12.72 12.17
CA VAL A 82 -10.94 -12.81 10.98
C VAL A 82 -9.45 -12.78 11.35
N LYS A 83 -9.12 -12.30 12.56
CA LYS A 83 -7.75 -12.11 13.09
C LYS A 83 -6.85 -11.23 12.22
N GLN A 84 -7.41 -10.52 11.23
CA GLN A 84 -6.70 -9.61 10.35
C GLN A 84 -6.52 -8.26 11.03
N CYS A 85 -5.38 -7.62 10.77
CA CYS A 85 -5.08 -6.27 11.21
C CYS A 85 -5.80 -5.27 10.29
N THR A 86 -6.91 -4.70 10.76
CA THR A 86 -7.69 -3.72 9.98
C THR A 86 -7.37 -2.30 10.41
N TYR A 87 -7.54 -1.34 9.50
CA TYR A 87 -7.34 0.08 9.80
C TYR A 87 -8.52 0.92 9.33
N THR A 88 -8.70 2.06 9.98
CA THR A 88 -9.47 3.20 9.45
C THR A 88 -8.65 4.46 9.67
N TYR A 89 -8.42 5.22 8.61
CA TYR A 89 -7.63 6.46 8.61
C TYR A 89 -8.52 7.63 8.22
N GLY A 90 -8.51 8.69 9.03
CA GLY A 90 -9.23 9.94 8.76
C GLY A 90 -8.29 11.03 8.27
N TYR A 91 -8.62 11.65 7.14
CA TYR A 91 -7.91 12.82 6.62
C TYR A 91 -8.51 14.13 7.16
N GLN A 92 -7.75 15.22 7.04
CA GLN A 92 -8.18 16.55 7.52
C GLN A 92 -9.38 17.12 6.76
N ASP A 93 -9.67 16.63 5.56
CA ASP A 93 -10.84 17.01 4.76
C ASP A 93 -12.11 16.22 5.14
N ASN A 94 -12.07 15.49 6.26
CA ASN A 94 -13.11 14.57 6.76
C ASN A 94 -13.36 13.35 5.85
N SER A 95 -12.54 13.11 4.83
CA SER A 95 -12.57 11.84 4.11
C SER A 95 -11.91 10.74 4.96
N THR A 96 -12.29 9.49 4.69
CA THR A 96 -11.76 8.32 5.38
C THR A 96 -11.40 7.22 4.41
N THR A 97 -10.35 6.46 4.72
CA THR A 97 -10.03 5.19 4.06
C THR A 97 -9.98 4.07 5.11
N SER A 98 -10.30 2.85 4.69
CA SER A 98 -10.29 1.68 5.58
C SER A 98 -9.96 0.42 4.79
N GLY A 99 -9.23 -0.50 5.42
CA GLY A 99 -8.81 -1.73 4.78
C GLY A 99 -8.14 -2.70 5.75
N VAL A 100 -7.34 -3.59 5.17
CA VAL A 100 -6.53 -4.59 5.88
C VAL A 100 -5.06 -4.30 5.60
N TYR A 101 -4.21 -4.46 6.61
CA TYR A 101 -2.78 -4.37 6.38
C TYR A 101 -2.24 -5.64 5.74
N VAL A 102 -1.35 -5.44 4.78
CA VAL A 102 -0.60 -6.48 4.09
C VAL A 102 0.88 -6.09 4.03
N THR A 103 1.73 -7.10 3.83
CA THR A 103 3.12 -6.88 3.41
C THR A 103 3.30 -7.38 2.00
N ASP A 104 4.13 -6.69 1.22
CA ASP A 104 4.62 -7.20 -0.05
C ASP A 104 5.98 -6.57 -0.39
N GLU A 105 6.62 -7.02 -1.46
CA GLU A 105 7.87 -6.48 -1.96
C GLU A 105 7.61 -5.25 -2.85
N MET A 106 8.24 -4.11 -2.51
CA MET A 106 8.28 -2.91 -3.35
C MET A 106 9.60 -2.84 -4.11
N HIS A 107 9.55 -2.57 -5.40
CA HIS A 107 10.71 -2.46 -6.28
C HIS A 107 11.01 -0.99 -6.62
N PHE A 108 12.27 -0.59 -6.56
CA PHE A 108 12.73 0.78 -6.80
C PHE A 108 14.17 0.82 -7.32
N ASP A 109 14.51 1.91 -8.02
CA ASP A 109 15.87 2.15 -8.50
C ASP A 109 16.67 2.90 -7.43
N MET A 110 17.74 2.29 -6.93
CA MET A 110 18.66 2.94 -6.01
C MET A 110 19.75 3.66 -6.80
N ILE A 111 19.91 4.97 -6.57
CA ILE A 111 20.98 5.77 -7.18
C ILE A 111 22.23 5.71 -6.30
N LEU A 112 23.33 5.21 -6.84
CA LEU A 112 24.62 5.20 -6.15
C LEU A 112 25.35 6.54 -6.39
N GLY A 113 25.86 7.15 -5.32
CA GLY A 113 26.59 8.42 -5.33
C GLY A 113 27.99 8.33 -5.96
N GLN A 114 28.08 7.85 -7.20
CA GLN A 114 29.30 7.72 -7.98
C GLN A 114 29.46 8.88 -8.98
N PRO A 115 30.69 9.17 -9.48
CA PRO A 115 30.95 10.23 -10.46
C PRO A 115 30.10 10.11 -11.73
N SER A 116 29.69 8.89 -12.07
CA SER A 116 28.65 8.57 -13.04
C SER A 116 27.47 7.93 -12.30
N PRO A 117 26.31 8.58 -12.19
CA PRO A 117 25.17 8.00 -11.48
C PRO A 117 24.75 6.70 -12.16
N SER A 118 24.86 5.60 -11.45
CA SER A 118 24.35 4.29 -11.82
C SER A 118 23.11 3.99 -11.00
N SER A 119 22.07 3.46 -11.65
CA SER A 119 20.90 2.93 -10.98
C SER A 119 21.05 1.42 -10.79
N VAL A 120 20.66 0.93 -9.62
CA VAL A 120 20.57 -0.50 -9.32
C VAL A 120 19.13 -0.83 -8.98
N ASN A 121 18.55 -1.80 -9.68
CA ASN A 121 17.24 -2.32 -9.34
C ASN A 121 17.33 -2.96 -7.95
N SER A 122 16.53 -2.45 -7.02
CA SER A 122 16.49 -2.90 -5.63
C SER A 122 15.05 -3.14 -5.21
N SER A 123 14.89 -3.81 -4.08
CA SER A 123 13.58 -4.09 -3.52
C SER A 123 13.63 -4.11 -1.99
N ALA A 124 12.48 -3.87 -1.37
CA ALA A 124 12.31 -3.96 0.07
C ALA A 124 10.90 -4.44 0.41
N THR A 125 10.76 -5.21 1.49
CA THR A 125 9.45 -5.54 2.05
C THR A 125 8.86 -4.29 2.71
N VAL A 126 7.64 -3.96 2.32
CA VAL A 126 6.87 -2.82 2.85
C VAL A 126 5.56 -3.30 3.44
N SER A 127 5.03 -2.56 4.42
CA SER A 127 3.69 -2.76 4.97
C SER A 127 2.78 -1.64 4.49
N PHE A 128 1.60 -1.96 3.98
CA PHE A 128 0.65 -1.00 3.45
C PHE A 128 -0.79 -1.52 3.58
N GLY A 129 -1.74 -0.63 3.36
CA GLY A 129 -3.17 -0.88 3.45
C GLY A 129 -3.91 -0.98 2.13
#